data_AF-A0A4Q9NXR9-F1
#
_entry.id   AF-A0A4Q9NXR9-F1
#
_cell.length_a   1.000
_cell.length_b   1.000
_cell.length_c   1.000
_cell.angle_alpha   90.00
_cell.angle_beta   90.00
_cell.angle_gamma   90.00
#
_symmetry.space_group_name_H-M   'P 1'
#
loop_
_entity.id
_entity.type
_entity.pdbx_description
1 polymer ?
#
loop_
_entity_poly.entity_id
_entity_poly.type
_entity_poly.pdbx_seq_one_letter_code
_entity_poly.pdbx_strand_id
1 'polypeptide(L)'
;MPPFPEYASPVPAADSLDGLSSDEIRAWTLWKSEEYRLLSYTMLSLYNAAAPIHTLPTELLVKIFGQTWQDRRSVRLTSVCRRWHSTYRLTSQFWAAAVSGLSFNYTETVTDRSLSYLIYIVNLHLVSKSGSSW
;
A
#
# COMPACT_ATOMS: atom_id res chain seq x y z
N MET A 1 -6.84 29.31 -16.03
CA MET A 1 -7.95 28.81 -15.21
C MET A 1 -7.75 27.30 -15.10
N PRO A 2 -7.58 26.71 -13.90
CA PRO A 2 -7.41 25.27 -13.79
C PRO A 2 -8.67 24.56 -14.32
N PRO A 3 -8.56 23.43 -15.03
CA PRO A 3 -9.68 22.83 -15.77
C PRO A 3 -10.77 22.21 -14.90
N PHE A 4 -10.65 22.27 -13.57
CA PHE A 4 -11.55 21.57 -12.67
C PHE A 4 -11.95 22.38 -11.42
N PRO A 5 -12.82 23.39 -11.57
CA PRO A 5 -13.31 24.18 -10.44
C PRO A 5 -14.22 23.40 -9.48
N GLU A 6 -14.85 22.30 -9.92
CA GLU A 6 -15.78 21.50 -9.09
C GLU A 6 -15.10 20.60 -8.05
N TYR A 7 -13.82 20.23 -8.23
CA TYR A 7 -13.09 19.41 -7.25
C TYR A 7 -12.49 20.24 -6.11
N ALA A 8 -12.55 21.57 -6.23
CA ALA A 8 -12.22 22.50 -5.17
C ALA A 8 -13.42 22.76 -4.24
N SER A 9 -14.38 21.82 -4.17
CA SER A 9 -15.35 21.82 -3.08
C SER A 9 -14.57 21.74 -1.77
N PRO A 10 -14.82 22.64 -0.80
CA PRO A 10 -14.31 22.45 0.55
C PRO A 10 -14.75 21.07 1.02
N VAL A 11 -13.91 20.45 1.85
CA VAL A 11 -14.23 19.33 2.74
C VAL A 11 -15.75 19.33 3.06
N PRO A 12 -16.46 18.19 2.94
CA PRO A 12 -17.90 18.14 3.13
C PRO A 12 -18.26 18.89 4.41
N ALA A 13 -19.31 19.72 4.35
CA ALA A 13 -19.75 20.61 5.43
C ALA A 13 -19.54 19.91 6.77
N ALA A 14 -18.76 20.53 7.67
CA ALA A 14 -18.35 19.92 8.92
C ALA A 14 -19.57 19.26 9.58
N ASP A 15 -19.53 17.93 9.71
CA ASP A 15 -20.54 17.19 10.46
C ASP A 15 -20.57 17.86 11.84
N SER A 16 -21.69 18.49 12.21
CA SER A 16 -21.79 19.24 13.47
C SER A 16 -21.51 18.28 14.62
N LEU A 17 -20.44 18.57 15.37
CA LEU A 17 -20.01 17.81 16.54
C LEU A 17 -20.75 18.28 17.81
N ASP A 18 -21.79 19.10 17.65
CA ASP A 18 -22.52 19.71 18.75
C ASP A 18 -23.30 18.63 19.53
N GLY A 19 -23.16 18.65 20.86
CA GLY A 19 -23.84 17.71 21.75
C GLY A 19 -23.16 16.35 21.93
N LEU A 20 -22.04 16.09 21.26
CA LEU A 20 -21.23 14.89 21.50
C LEU A 20 -20.32 15.05 22.73
N SER A 21 -20.10 13.95 23.45
CA SER A 21 -19.09 13.87 24.50
C SER A 21 -17.67 13.86 23.91
N SER A 22 -16.66 14.17 24.74
CA SER A 22 -15.25 14.18 24.31
C SER A 22 -14.77 12.84 23.75
N ASP A 23 -15.28 11.71 24.24
CA ASP A 23 -14.88 10.38 23.74
C ASP A 23 -15.55 10.07 22.40
N GLU A 24 -16.80 10.48 22.20
CA GLU A 24 -17.50 10.37 20.91
C GLU A 24 -16.81 11.23 19.84
N ILE A 25 -16.42 12.46 20.19
CA ILE A 25 -15.66 13.34 19.31
C ILE A 25 -14.33 12.68 18.91
N ARG A 26 -13.61 12.07 19.87
CA ARG A 26 -12.33 11.39 19.59
C ARG A 26 -12.52 10.20 18.66
N ALA A 27 -13.51 9.35 18.93
CA ALA A 27 -13.81 8.18 18.12
C ALA A 27 -14.23 8.56 16.69
N TRP A 28 -15.14 9.54 16.57
CA TRP A 28 -15.58 10.06 15.28
C TRP A 28 -14.43 10.68 14.49
N THR A 29 -13.60 11.52 15.13
CA THR A 29 -12.46 12.18 14.48
C THR A 29 -11.44 11.16 13.99
N LEU A 30 -11.15 10.12 14.79
CA LEU A 30 -10.25 9.04 14.38
C LEU A 30 -10.80 8.31 13.14
N TRP A 31 -12.07 7.92 13.18
CA TRP A 31 -12.73 7.26 12.06
C TRP A 31 -12.75 8.15 10.79
N LYS A 32 -13.10 9.43 10.93
CA LYS A 32 -13.15 10.39 9.81
C LYS A 32 -11.76 10.65 9.21
N SER A 33 -10.74 10.75 10.07
CA SER A 33 -9.36 10.90 9.62
C SER A 33 -8.88 9.69 8.80
N GLU A 34 -9.30 8.49 9.18
CA GLU A 34 -9.01 7.26 8.44
C GLU A 34 -9.74 7.23 7.10
N GLU A 35 -11.00 7.65 7.04
CA GLU A 35 -11.76 7.80 5.79
C GLU A 35 -11.02 8.74 4.81
N TYR A 36 -10.63 9.94 5.25
CA TYR A 36 -9.89 10.88 4.41
C TYR A 36 -8.50 10.38 4.01
N ARG A 37 -7.84 9.63 4.89
CA ARG A 37 -6.56 8.98 4.57
C ARG A 37 -6.75 7.97 3.44
N LEU A 38 -7.77 7.11 3.51
CA LEU A 38 -8.10 6.14 2.46
C LEU A 38 -8.50 6.80 1.14
N LEU A 39 -9.25 7.90 1.19
CA LEU A 39 -9.58 8.69 0.02
C LEU A 39 -8.32 9.25 -0.65
N SER A 40 -7.41 9.83 0.14
CA SER A 40 -6.14 10.36 -0.34
C SER A 40 -5.29 9.28 -1.04
N TYR A 41 -5.21 8.07 -0.46
CA TYR A 41 -4.54 6.94 -1.11
C TYR A 41 -5.20 6.54 -2.42
N THR A 42 -6.53 6.56 -2.48
CA THR A 42 -7.28 6.23 -3.69
C THR A 42 -7.00 7.23 -4.81
N MET A 43 -7.03 8.53 -4.51
CA MET A 43 -6.71 9.59 -5.47
C MET A 43 -5.27 9.47 -5.97
N LEU A 44 -4.31 9.23 -5.07
CA LEU A 44 -2.91 9.01 -5.44
C LEU A 44 -2.73 7.76 -6.32
N SER A 45 -3.42 6.66 -6.01
CA SER A 45 -3.41 5.44 -6.82
C SER A 45 -3.96 5.70 -8.22
N LEU A 46 -5.02 6.51 -8.38
CA LEU A 46 -5.57 6.88 -9.69
C LEU A 46 -4.60 7.75 -10.49
N TYR A 47 -4.02 8.78 -9.86
CA TYR A 47 -3.00 9.63 -10.47
C TYR A 47 -1.82 8.79 -10.96
N ASN A 48 -1.31 7.91 -10.10
CA ASN A 48 -0.22 7.01 -10.46
C ASN A 48 -0.62 6.09 -11.60
N ALA A 49 -1.82 5.48 -11.57
CA ALA A 49 -2.29 4.59 -12.62
C ALA A 49 -2.36 5.24 -14.01
N ALA A 50 -2.50 6.55 -14.09
CA ALA A 50 -2.45 7.32 -15.34
C ALA A 50 -1.00 7.55 -15.85
N ALA A 51 0.03 7.23 -15.07
CA ALA A 51 1.41 7.44 -15.46
C ALA A 51 1.83 6.54 -16.66
N PRO A 52 2.70 7.04 -17.55
CA PRO A 52 3.09 6.31 -18.76
C PRO A 52 3.70 4.92 -18.52
N ILE A 53 4.32 4.67 -17.35
CA ILE A 53 4.86 3.35 -17.02
C ILE A 53 3.78 2.25 -17.00
N HIS A 54 2.52 2.62 -16.82
CA HIS A 54 1.40 1.69 -16.92
C HIS A 54 1.00 1.36 -18.37
N THR A 55 1.58 1.97 -19.41
CA THR A 55 1.33 1.50 -20.78
C THR A 55 2.17 0.27 -21.13
N LEU A 56 3.19 -0.05 -20.32
CA LEU A 56 4.04 -1.21 -20.53
C LEU A 56 3.28 -2.53 -20.36
N PRO A 57 3.55 -3.55 -21.20
CA PRO A 57 3.08 -4.90 -20.98
C PRO A 57 3.45 -5.45 -19.60
N THR A 58 2.61 -6.33 -19.04
CA THR A 58 2.80 -6.90 -17.71
C THR A 58 4.14 -7.63 -17.59
N GLU A 59 4.60 -8.28 -18.66
CA GLU A 59 5.85 -9.03 -18.71
C GLU A 59 7.06 -8.12 -18.49
N LEU A 60 7.03 -6.91 -19.08
CA LEU A 60 8.08 -5.92 -18.88
C LEU A 60 8.05 -5.36 -17.45
N LEU A 61 6.85 -5.12 -16.91
CA LEU A 61 6.72 -4.67 -15.52
C LEU A 61 7.24 -5.72 -14.53
N VAL A 62 6.93 -7.00 -14.72
CA VAL A 62 7.47 -8.09 -13.88
C VAL A 62 9.00 -8.12 -13.95
N LYS A 63 9.59 -7.98 -15.15
CA LYS A 63 11.04 -7.96 -15.33
C LYS A 63 11.69 -6.77 -14.62
N ILE A 64 11.11 -5.57 -14.74
CA ILE A 64 11.59 -4.36 -14.06
C ILE A 64 11.45 -4.51 -12.54
N PHE A 65 10.25 -4.85 -12.06
CA PHE A 65 9.95 -4.98 -10.62
C PHE A 65 10.77 -6.07 -9.94
N GLY A 66 11.16 -7.12 -10.67
CA GLY A 66 12.03 -8.17 -10.14
C GLY A 66 13.40 -7.66 -9.69
N GLN A 67 13.82 -6.50 -10.20
CA GLN A 67 15.12 -5.89 -9.93
C GLN A 67 15.03 -4.70 -8.96
N THR A 68 13.84 -4.36 -8.44
CA THR A 68 13.65 -3.16 -7.61
C THR A 68 13.86 -3.38 -6.11
N TRP A 69 14.16 -4.60 -5.66
CA TRP A 69 14.45 -4.82 -4.24
C TRP A 69 15.81 -4.22 -3.88
N GLN A 70 15.82 -3.28 -2.92
CA GLN A 70 17.04 -2.70 -2.35
C GLN A 70 17.13 -2.95 -0.85
N ASP A 71 16.03 -2.69 -0.14
CA ASP A 71 15.92 -2.77 1.30
C ASP A 71 14.45 -2.95 1.72
N ARG A 72 14.17 -2.98 3.04
CA ARG A 72 12.81 -3.10 3.57
C ARG A 72 11.86 -1.98 3.12
N ARG A 73 12.37 -0.79 2.77
CA ARG A 73 11.54 0.33 2.29
C ARG A 73 11.00 0.07 0.88
N SER A 74 11.63 -0.83 0.12
CA SER A 74 11.19 -1.25 -1.22
C SER A 74 9.79 -1.88 -1.21
N VAL A 75 9.31 -2.38 -0.07
CA VAL A 75 7.93 -2.87 0.12
C VAL A 75 6.89 -1.80 -0.19
N ARG A 76 7.21 -0.51 0.02
CA ARG A 76 6.32 0.61 -0.30
C ARG A 76 6.00 0.70 -1.80
N LEU A 77 6.82 0.11 -2.67
CA LEU A 77 6.52 0.05 -4.10
C LEU A 77 5.25 -0.77 -4.38
N THR A 78 4.90 -1.71 -3.51
CA THR A 78 3.66 -2.51 -3.64
C THR A 78 2.40 -1.68 -3.43
N SER A 79 2.47 -0.48 -2.86
CA SER A 79 1.31 0.37 -2.55
C SER A 79 1.14 1.59 -3.46
N VAL A 80 1.92 1.70 -4.54
CA VAL A 80 1.86 2.83 -5.48
C VAL A 80 0.50 2.94 -6.17
N CYS A 81 0.00 1.83 -6.70
CA CYS A 81 -1.35 1.71 -7.24
C CYS A 81 -1.77 0.22 -7.27
N ARG A 82 -3.06 -0.05 -7.51
CA ARG A 82 -3.59 -1.43 -7.58
C ARG A 82 -2.87 -2.31 -8.59
N ARG A 83 -2.47 -1.75 -9.74
CA ARG A 83 -1.76 -2.52 -10.77
C ARG A 83 -0.37 -2.92 -10.31
N TRP A 84 0.40 -2.00 -9.70
CA TRP A 84 1.72 -2.33 -9.14
C TRP A 84 1.59 -3.39 -8.05
N HIS A 85 0.63 -3.24 -7.15
CA HIS A 85 0.35 -4.24 -6.13
C HIS A 85 0.15 -5.64 -6.73
N SER A 86 -0.75 -5.76 -7.74
CA SER A 86 -1.01 -7.02 -8.41
C SER A 86 0.21 -7.57 -9.16
N THR A 87 0.99 -6.73 -9.84
CA THR A 87 2.19 -7.16 -10.56
C THR A 87 3.31 -7.60 -9.60
N TYR A 88 3.54 -6.88 -8.50
CA TYR A 88 4.50 -7.28 -7.46
C TYR A 88 4.12 -8.62 -6.83
N ARG A 89 2.82 -8.91 -6.64
CA ARG A 89 2.38 -10.24 -6.17
C ARG A 89 2.78 -11.38 -7.12
N LEU A 90 2.87 -11.11 -8.43
CA LEU A 90 3.29 -12.09 -9.45
C LEU A 90 4.82 -12.16 -9.61
N THR A 91 5.54 -11.16 -9.12
CA THR A 91 6.98 -11.01 -9.36
C THR A 91 7.79 -11.75 -8.29
N SER A 92 7.96 -13.06 -8.44
CA SER A 92 8.64 -13.89 -7.44
C SER A 92 10.11 -13.50 -7.22
N GLN A 93 10.79 -12.94 -8.22
CA GLN A 93 12.19 -12.51 -8.10
C GLN A 93 12.37 -11.43 -7.04
N PHE A 94 11.43 -10.48 -6.97
CA PHE A 94 11.44 -9.41 -5.97
C PHE A 94 11.37 -9.98 -4.54
N TRP A 95 10.45 -10.93 -4.30
CA TRP A 95 10.27 -11.55 -2.99
C TRP A 95 11.41 -12.50 -2.63
N ALA A 96 11.99 -13.20 -3.61
CA ALA A 96 13.18 -14.02 -3.40
C ALA A 96 14.35 -13.17 -2.92
N ALA A 97 14.61 -12.03 -3.59
CA ALA A 97 15.61 -11.07 -3.15
C ALA A 97 15.31 -10.51 -1.75
N ALA A 98 14.04 -10.24 -1.46
CA ALA A 98 13.60 -9.80 -0.13
C ALA A 98 13.96 -10.81 0.96
N VAL A 99 13.59 -12.07 0.76
CA VAL A 99 13.84 -13.14 1.73
C VAL A 99 15.34 -13.39 1.89
N SER A 100 16.11 -13.41 0.81
CA SER A 100 17.58 -13.57 0.88
C SER A 100 18.27 -12.43 1.62
N GLY A 101 17.71 -11.22 1.60
CA GLY A 101 18.22 -10.06 2.34
C GLY A 101 17.76 -9.96 3.80
N LEU A 102 16.84 -10.82 4.26
CA LEU A 102 16.41 -10.83 5.65
C LEU A 102 17.48 -11.53 6.52
N SER A 103 18.34 -10.76 7.19
CA SER A 103 19.05 -11.27 8.36
C SER A 103 18.05 -11.39 9.52
N PHE A 104 17.72 -12.61 9.92
CA PHE A 104 16.85 -12.86 11.07
C PHE A 104 17.60 -12.58 12.38
N ASN A 105 17.75 -11.31 12.75
CA ASN A 105 18.23 -10.96 14.08
C ASN A 105 17.08 -11.12 15.07
N TYR A 106 17.10 -12.25 15.79
CA TYR A 106 16.12 -12.63 16.80
C TYR A 106 15.92 -11.58 17.92
N THR A 107 16.87 -10.66 18.07
CA THR A 107 16.92 -9.67 19.16
C THR A 107 16.16 -8.36 18.90
N GLU A 108 15.62 -8.12 17.69
CA GLU A 108 14.98 -6.84 17.33
C GLU A 108 13.46 -6.93 17.09
N THR A 109 12.81 -7.94 17.66
CA THR A 109 11.42 -8.33 17.31
C THR A 109 10.30 -7.47 17.90
N VAL A 110 10.58 -6.37 18.61
CA VAL A 110 9.54 -5.72 19.43
C VAL A 110 8.97 -4.41 18.87
N THR A 111 9.55 -3.74 17.86
CA THR A 111 9.09 -2.37 17.53
C THR A 111 8.81 -2.02 16.07
N ASP A 112 9.14 -2.86 15.08
CA ASP A 112 8.99 -2.47 13.67
C ASP A 112 7.73 -3.05 13.00
N ARG A 113 6.67 -2.22 12.86
CA ARG A 113 5.45 -2.56 12.08
C ARG A 113 5.76 -3.01 10.65
N SER A 114 6.90 -2.59 10.09
CA SER A 114 7.36 -2.95 8.75
C SER A 114 7.72 -4.43 8.66
N LEU A 115 8.27 -5.03 9.72
CA LEU A 115 8.60 -6.46 9.78
C LEU A 115 7.33 -7.31 9.82
N SER A 116 6.32 -6.92 10.61
CA SER A 116 5.04 -7.64 10.65
C SER A 116 4.33 -7.65 9.30
N TYR A 117 4.35 -6.52 8.56
CA TYR A 117 3.78 -6.46 7.21
C TYR A 117 4.60 -7.25 6.19
N LEU A 118 5.94 -7.20 6.24
CA LEU A 118 6.81 -8.02 5.36
C LEU A 118 6.59 -9.51 5.60
N ILE A 119 6.59 -9.94 6.86
CA ILE A 119 6.36 -11.32 7.25
C ILE A 119 4.95 -11.76 6.83
N TYR A 120 3.93 -10.92 7.03
CA TYR A 120 2.57 -11.22 6.58
C TYR A 120 2.51 -11.39 5.05
N ILE A 121 3.08 -10.47 4.27
CA ILE A 121 3.04 -10.53 2.80
C ILE A 121 3.85 -11.72 2.26
N VAL A 122 5.05 -11.97 2.81
CA VAL A 122 5.88 -13.12 2.45
C VAL A 122 5.17 -14.42 2.78
N ASN A 123 4.59 -14.55 3.97
CA ASN A 123 3.81 -15.73 4.35
C ASN A 123 2.60 -15.93 3.44
N LEU A 124 1.88 -14.86 3.07
CA LEU A 124 0.73 -14.95 2.17
C LEU A 124 1.15 -15.39 0.76
N HIS A 125 2.34 -14.99 0.29
CA HIS A 125 2.90 -15.44 -0.99
C HIS A 125 3.37 -16.90 -0.93
N LEU A 126 4.02 -17.32 0.16
CA LEU A 126 4.45 -18.71 0.37
C LEU A 126 3.24 -19.66 0.50
N VAL A 127 2.22 -19.27 1.27
CA VAL A 127 0.97 -20.03 1.45
C VAL A 127 0.18 -20.12 0.14
N SER A 128 0.16 -19.05 -0.67
CA SER A 128 -0.48 -19.07 -1.98
C SER A 128 0.21 -20.02 -2.98
N LYS A 129 1.50 -20.34 -2.80
CA LYS A 129 2.22 -21.31 -3.65
C LYS A 129 2.11 -22.75 -3.13
N SER A 130 1.88 -22.96 -1.83
CA SER A 130 1.65 -24.30 -1.27
C SER A 130 0.23 -24.83 -1.48
N GLY A 131 -0.73 -23.96 -1.84
CA GLY A 131 -2.12 -24.34 -2.15
C GLY A 131 -2.36 -24.90 -3.56
N SER A 132 -1.32 -25.31 -4.27
CA SER A 132 -1.41 -25.96 -5.59
C SER A 132 -0.77 -27.34 -5.56
N SER A 133 -1.29 -28.22 -4.71
CA SER A 133 -1.12 -29.66 -4.81
C SER A 133 -2.24 -30.32 -4.02
N TRP A 134 -2.97 -31.21 -4.72
CA TRP A 134 -4.13 -32.02 -4.34
C TRP A 134 -5.50 -31.38 -4.54
#